data_AF-A0AAW2L2T4-F1
#
_entry.id   AF-A0AAW2L2T4-F1
#
_cell.length_a   1.000
_cell.length_b   1.000
_cell.length_c   1.000
_cell.angle_alpha   90.00
_cell.angle_beta   90.00
_cell.angle_gamma   90.00
#
_symmetry.space_group_name_H-M   'P 1'
#
loop_
_entity.id
_entity.type
_entity.pdbx_description
1 polymer ?
#
loop_
_entity_poly.entity_id
_entity_poly.type
_entity_poly.pdbx_seq_one_letter_code
_entity_poly.pdbx_strand_id
1 'polypeptide(L)'
;MTWHACHQTEEGSMCHPSDAEAWRHFDKSYPDFAVEPRNVRLALCTDGFAPHGQYGRTYSCWPVILTPYNFPPGMCMKPEYMFLTMVILAGPIQNVVLIFT
;
A
#
# COMPACT_ATOMS: atom_id res chain seq x y z
N MET A 1 -5.01 6.01 15.07
CA MET A 1 -4.86 5.79 13.61
C MET A 1 -6.06 6.35 12.85
N THR A 2 -6.44 7.61 13.10
CA THR A 2 -7.63 8.26 12.49
C THR A 2 -7.25 9.50 11.68
N TRP A 3 -5.95 9.74 11.45
CA TRP A 3 -5.45 10.98 10.84
C TRP A 3 -6.05 11.19 9.45
N HIS A 4 -6.16 10.12 8.64
CA HIS A 4 -6.75 10.17 7.30
C HIS A 4 -8.20 10.68 7.27
N ALA A 5 -8.97 10.50 8.35
CA ALA A 5 -10.35 10.95 8.45
C ALA A 5 -10.48 12.40 8.97
N CYS A 6 -9.46 12.89 9.67
CA CYS A 6 -9.43 14.26 10.21
C CYS A 6 -8.69 15.24 9.30
N HIS A 7 -7.88 14.76 8.37
CA HIS A 7 -7.16 15.60 7.43
C HIS A 7 -8.11 16.16 6.38
N GLN A 8 -8.00 17.47 6.13
CA GLN A 8 -8.67 18.14 5.03
C GLN A 8 -7.62 18.42 3.96
N THR A 9 -7.91 17.95 2.75
CA THR A 9 -7.07 18.20 1.57
C THR A 9 -7.81 19.17 0.65
N GLU A 10 -7.10 20.15 0.09
CA GLU A 10 -7.68 21.02 -0.93
C GLU A 10 -8.01 20.23 -2.20
N GLU A 11 -9.15 20.53 -2.85
CA GLU A 11 -9.52 19.85 -4.09
C GLU A 11 -8.44 20.06 -5.17
N GLY A 12 -7.82 18.96 -5.59
CA GLY A 12 -6.77 18.95 -6.61
C GLY A 12 -5.34 18.89 -6.07
N SER A 13 -5.14 18.95 -4.75
CA SER A 13 -3.84 18.69 -4.13
C SER A 13 -3.77 17.27 -3.56
N MET A 14 -2.62 16.59 -3.72
CA MET A 14 -2.34 15.30 -3.11
C MET A 14 -1.27 15.49 -2.03
N CYS A 15 -1.71 15.75 -0.80
CA CYS A 15 -0.82 15.95 0.34
C CYS A 15 -0.47 14.63 1.04
N HIS A 16 -1.29 13.61 0.84
CA HIS A 16 -1.10 12.28 1.38
C HIS A 16 -1.54 11.19 0.38
N PRO A 17 -0.91 10.01 0.35
CA PRO A 17 -1.33 8.92 -0.55
C PRO A 17 -2.79 8.48 -0.38
N SER A 18 -3.43 8.74 0.77
CA SER A 18 -4.87 8.50 0.95
C SER A 18 -5.76 9.41 0.09
N ASP A 19 -5.23 10.50 -0.43
CA ASP A 19 -5.95 11.50 -1.21
C ASP A 19 -6.01 11.11 -2.70
N ALA A 20 -5.30 10.04 -3.06
CA ALA A 20 -5.22 9.53 -4.41
C ALA A 20 -6.58 9.10 -4.97
N GLU A 21 -6.69 9.14 -6.30
CA GLU A 21 -7.92 8.81 -6.99
C GLU A 21 -8.41 7.38 -6.71
N ALA A 22 -7.52 6.40 -6.54
CA ALA A 22 -7.93 5.05 -6.19
C ALA A 22 -8.56 4.97 -4.81
N TRP A 23 -8.06 5.70 -3.81
CA TRP A 23 -8.70 5.75 -2.49
C TRP A 23 -10.04 6.46 -2.56
N ARG A 24 -10.17 7.53 -3.36
CA ARG A 24 -11.48 8.18 -3.61
C ARG A 24 -12.47 7.23 -4.29
N HIS A 25 -12.01 6.42 -5.24
CA HIS A 25 -12.83 5.40 -5.89
C HIS A 25 -13.22 4.27 -4.93
N PHE A 26 -12.29 3.83 -4.08
CA PHE A 26 -12.51 2.82 -3.06
C PHE A 26 -13.55 3.28 -2.04
N ASP A 27 -13.43 4.52 -1.54
CA ASP A 27 -14.38 5.09 -0.57
C ASP A 27 -15.79 5.22 -1.16
N LYS A 28 -15.91 5.51 -2.47
CA LYS A 28 -17.21 5.49 -3.19
C LYS A 28 -17.77 4.08 -3.37
N SER A 29 -16.91 3.08 -3.56
CA SER A 29 -17.30 1.70 -3.78
C SER A 29 -17.70 0.99 -2.48
N TYR A 30 -17.08 1.40 -1.35
CA TYR A 30 -17.25 0.79 -0.04
C TYR A 30 -17.56 1.87 1.02
N PRO A 31 -18.75 2.50 0.97
CA PRO A 31 -19.12 3.57 1.89
C PRO A 31 -19.14 3.12 3.35
N ASP A 32 -19.58 1.90 3.63
CA ASP A 32 -19.60 1.34 4.99
C ASP A 32 -18.19 1.23 5.59
N PHE A 33 -17.19 0.97 4.74
CA PHE A 33 -15.79 0.94 5.17
C PHE A 33 -15.25 2.37 5.37
N ALA A 34 -15.58 3.30 4.48
CA ALA A 34 -15.11 4.68 4.55
C ALA A 34 -15.67 5.44 5.77
N VAL A 35 -16.87 5.06 6.24
CA VAL A 35 -17.53 5.67 7.41
C VAL A 35 -16.81 5.35 8.72
N GLU A 36 -16.17 4.20 8.85
CA GLU A 36 -15.47 3.82 10.09
C GLU A 36 -14.01 4.30 10.07
N PRO A 37 -13.66 5.39 10.79
CA PRO A 37 -12.34 6.01 10.73
C PRO A 37 -11.24 5.15 11.37
N ARG A 38 -11.60 4.08 12.09
CA ARG A 38 -10.64 3.11 12.66
C ARG A 38 -10.15 2.09 11.64
N ASN A 39 -10.77 2.02 10.47
CA ASN A 39 -10.34 1.14 9.41
C ASN A 39 -8.94 1.54 8.91
N VAL A 40 -8.10 0.52 8.71
CA VAL A 40 -6.69 0.72 8.35
C VAL A 40 -6.54 0.74 6.83
N ARG A 41 -5.91 1.79 6.32
CA ARG A 41 -5.49 1.94 4.93
C ARG A 41 -4.02 1.54 4.84
N LEU A 42 -3.73 0.50 4.06
CA LEU A 42 -2.38 -0.03 3.89
C LEU A 42 -1.94 0.13 2.44
N ALA A 43 -0.68 0.52 2.25
CA ALA A 43 0.03 0.33 1.00
C ALA A 43 0.94 -0.89 1.08
N LEU A 44 1.17 -1.51 -0.07
CA LEU A 44 1.88 -2.76 -0.32
C LEU A 44 2.73 -2.61 -1.58
N CYS A 45 3.94 -2.09 -1.46
CA CYS A 45 4.86 -1.92 -2.58
C CYS A 45 5.72 -3.17 -2.76
N THR A 46 6.02 -3.56 -4.01
CA THR A 46 6.95 -4.64 -4.33
C THR A 46 8.02 -4.11 -5.28
N ASP A 47 9.29 -4.45 -5.09
CA ASP A 47 10.39 -3.85 -5.87
C ASP A 47 10.49 -4.37 -7.33
N GLY A 48 9.61 -5.29 -7.74
CA GLY A 48 9.63 -5.86 -9.08
C GLY A 48 10.90 -6.65 -9.40
N PHE A 49 11.75 -6.94 -8.42
CA PHE A 49 12.92 -7.79 -8.51
C PHE A 49 12.70 -9.12 -7.74
N ALA A 50 12.73 -10.25 -8.44
CA ALA A 50 12.74 -11.56 -7.81
C ALA A 50 14.20 -11.96 -7.62
N PRO A 51 14.80 -11.78 -6.42
CA PRO A 51 16.21 -12.12 -6.19
C PRO A 51 16.56 -13.58 -6.50
N HIS A 52 15.55 -14.46 -6.61
CA HIS A 52 15.70 -15.89 -6.92
C HIS A 52 15.15 -16.29 -8.31
N GLY A 53 14.81 -15.33 -9.17
CA GLY A 53 14.12 -15.59 -10.46
C GLY A 53 14.96 -16.24 -11.57
N GLN A 54 16.29 -16.42 -11.37
CA GLN A 54 17.19 -16.84 -12.45
C GLN A 54 17.60 -18.33 -12.43
N TYR A 55 17.20 -19.12 -11.43
CA TYR A 55 17.67 -20.51 -11.30
C TYR A 55 16.52 -21.50 -11.05
N GLY A 56 15.71 -21.80 -12.06
CA GLY A 56 14.92 -23.04 -12.15
C GLY A 56 13.98 -23.40 -10.99
N ARG A 57 13.59 -22.44 -10.14
CA ARG A 57 12.69 -22.67 -8.99
C ARG A 57 11.23 -22.51 -9.39
N THR A 58 10.37 -23.37 -8.85
CA THR A 58 8.90 -23.39 -9.08
C THR A 58 8.14 -22.29 -8.32
N TYR A 59 8.85 -21.42 -7.60
CA TYR A 59 8.28 -20.38 -6.77
C TYR A 59 9.09 -19.09 -6.88
N SER A 60 8.42 -17.95 -6.74
CA SER A 60 9.03 -16.64 -6.69
C SER A 60 8.93 -16.05 -5.29
N CYS A 61 10.02 -15.45 -4.80
CA CYS A 61 10.05 -14.73 -3.53
C CYS A 61 10.24 -13.24 -3.82
N TRP A 62 9.29 -12.41 -3.41
CA TRP A 62 9.34 -10.97 -3.63
C TRP A 62 9.39 -10.23 -2.30
N PRO A 63 10.29 -9.24 -2.15
CA PRO A 63 10.22 -8.31 -1.03
C PRO A 63 8.98 -7.44 -1.20
N VAL A 64 8.19 -7.36 -0.14
CA VAL A 64 6.97 -6.57 -0.05
C VAL A 64 7.13 -5.58 1.09
N ILE A 65 6.95 -4.30 0.83
CA ILE A 65 6.95 -3.25 1.83
C ILE A 65 5.49 -2.88 2.10
N LEU A 66 5.05 -3.11 3.34
CA LEU A 66 3.74 -2.72 3.82
C LEU A 66 3.83 -1.44 4.66
N THR A 67 3.04 -0.44 4.31
CA THR A 67 3.06 0.88 4.97
C THR A 67 1.65 1.32 5.35
N PRO A 68 1.37 1.63 6.63
CA PRO A 68 0.09 2.16 7.07
C PRO A 68 -0.06 3.65 6.74
N TYR A 69 -1.06 3.95 5.93
CA TYR A 69 -1.46 5.30 5.50
C TYR A 69 -2.47 5.95 6.47
N ASN A 70 -2.59 5.45 7.69
CA ASN A 70 -3.37 6.09 8.76
C ASN A 70 -2.58 7.14 9.56
N PHE A 71 -1.28 7.29 9.28
CA PHE A 71 -0.38 8.22 9.94
C PHE A 71 -0.25 9.53 9.14
N PRO A 72 0.12 10.64 9.78
CA PRO A 72 0.44 11.88 9.06
C PRO A 72 1.60 11.68 8.07
N PRO A 73 1.70 12.51 7.02
CA PRO A 73 2.69 12.39 5.95
C PRO A 73 4.14 12.37 6.47
N GLY A 74 4.42 13.11 7.55
CA GLY A 74 5.75 13.12 8.17
C GLY A 74 6.10 11.84 8.93
N MET A 75 5.15 10.94 9.17
CA MET A 75 5.36 9.67 9.87
C MET A 75 5.16 8.45 8.95
N CYS A 76 4.21 8.50 8.01
CA CYS A 76 3.84 7.31 7.23
C CYS A 76 5.00 6.72 6.41
N MET A 77 5.93 7.56 5.92
CA MET A 77 7.09 7.11 5.13
C MET A 77 8.35 6.87 5.97
N LYS A 78 8.28 6.89 7.30
CA LYS A 78 9.47 6.61 8.11
C LYS A 78 9.75 5.11 8.20
N PRO A 79 11.03 4.69 8.26
CA PRO A 79 11.41 3.28 8.25
C PRO A 79 10.82 2.49 9.44
N GLU A 80 10.53 3.13 10.57
CA GLU A 80 9.92 2.47 11.72
C GLU A 80 8.46 2.04 11.48
N TYR A 81 7.80 2.60 10.47
CA TYR A 81 6.43 2.27 10.08
C TYR A 81 6.34 1.51 8.75
N MET A 82 7.47 1.22 8.12
CA MET A 82 7.54 0.39 6.91
C MET A 82 7.88 -1.05 7.29
N PHE A 83 6.94 -1.96 7.07
CA PHE A 83 7.12 -3.38 7.39
C PHE A 83 7.57 -4.13 6.14
N LEU A 84 8.84 -4.54 6.12
CA LEU A 84 9.37 -5.42 5.09
C LEU A 84 8.95 -6.88 5.37
N THR A 85 8.19 -7.45 4.46
CA THR A 85 7.75 -8.85 4.50
C THR A 85 8.18 -9.55 3.21
N MET A 86 8.48 -10.84 3.27
CA MET A 86 8.77 -11.64 2.08
C MET A 86 7.55 -12.50 1.74
N VAL A 87 7.05 -12.38 0.51
CA VAL A 87 5.95 -13.23 0.03
C VAL A 87 6.52 -14.31 -0.88
N ILE A 88 6.13 -15.57 -0.63
CA ILE A 88 6.50 -16.73 -1.43
C ILE A 88 5.29 -17.12 -2.27
N LEU A 89 5.35 -16.88 -3.58
CA LEU A 89 4.31 -17.28 -4.52
C LEU A 89 4.71 -18.59 -5.20
N ALA A 90 3.89 -19.63 -5.03
CA ALA A 90 4.02 -20.86 -5.79
C ALA A 90 3.46 -20.65 -7.21
N GLY A 91 4.33 -20.58 -8.21
CA GLY A 91 3.95 -20.31 -9.60
C GLY A 91 5.05 -19.58 -10.40
N PRO A 92 4.98 -19.62 -11.74
CA PRO A 92 5.93 -18.91 -12.62
C PRO A 92 5.88 -17.40 -12.36
N ILE A 93 6.94 -16.69 -12.76
CA ILE A 93 7.18 -15.25 -12.54
C ILE A 93 5.93 -14.46 -12.95
N GLN A 94 5.10 -14.07 -11.96
CA GLN A 94 4.02 -13.13 -12.17
C GLN A 94 4.53 -11.77 -11.74
N ASN A 95 4.54 -10.82 -12.67
CA ASN A 95 4.78 -9.42 -12.37
C ASN A 95 3.59 -8.93 -11.54
N VAL A 96 3.66 -9.07 -10.22
CA VAL A 96 2.72 -8.42 -9.32
C VAL A 96 3.16 -6.97 -9.20
N VAL A 97 2.69 -6.14 -10.12
CA VAL A 97 2.87 -4.69 -10.04
C VAL A 97 1.73 -4.17 -9.19
N LEU A 98 1.97 -4.03 -7.88
CA LEU A 98 1.09 -3.28 -6.99
C LEU A 98 1.62 -1.85 -6.91
N ILE A 99 1.22 -1.04 -7.90
CA ILE A 99 1.39 0.42 -7.89
C ILE A 99 0.32 1.00 -6.95
N PHE A 100 0.73 1.72 -5.90
CA PHE A 100 -0.16 2.67 -5.24
C PHE A 100 -0.24 3.89 -6.14
N THR A 101 -1.39 4.07 -6.77
CA THR A 101 -1.93 5.40 -6.97
C THR A 101 -2.20 6.03 -5.62
#